data_AF-A0A4Q3VTL0-F1
#
_entry.id   AF-A0A4Q3VTL0-F1
#
_cell.length_a   1.000
_cell.length_b   1.000
_cell.length_c   1.000
_cell.angle_alpha   90.00
_cell.angle_beta   90.00
_cell.angle_gamma   90.00
#
_symmetry.space_group_name_H-M   'P 1'
#
loop_
_entity.id
_entity.type
_entity.pdbx_description
1 polymer ?
#
loop_
_entity_poly.entity_id
_entity_poly.type
_entity_poly.pdbx_seq_one_letter_code
_entity_poly.pdbx_strand_id
1 'polypeptide(L)'
;MILAGENADPLAAQVQGKDEEQGAVKKEPMLKAGAVAHGTMVTKEDLEGVRAPVYIAAVKDDPLFSEDEVLTPGRRAMEKNKVDVHFSNSESFKVTLVDTGLYTNTAGRLKKIRKYLDGERFMLTYGDGVSNVNIDALLDFHIKAGKMATLTSVKIPGRFGNLDTDANGTVSHFEEKPDGDGLWINGGFFVLEDKIFDYLEGDMEDVQWEKEPLSQIARDGQLAAYRHEDFWKCMDALRDRIELEEMWNSGQAKWKTWE
;
A
#
# COMPACT_ATOMS: atom_id res chain seq x y z
N MET A 1 -3.80 -4.83 3.40
CA MET A 1 -4.93 -4.48 4.27
C MET A 1 -4.32 -4.19 5.62
N ILE A 2 -4.43 -2.98 6.16
CA ILE A 2 -3.99 -2.69 7.53
C ILE A 2 -5.23 -2.15 8.24
N LEU A 3 -5.73 -2.93 9.18
CA LEU A 3 -6.89 -2.62 10.01
C LEU A 3 -6.38 -2.08 11.34
N ALA A 4 -7.01 -1.02 11.80
CA ALA A 4 -6.63 -0.26 12.96
C ALA A 4 -7.93 0.19 13.64
N GLY A 5 -8.25 -0.42 14.78
CA GLY A 5 -9.40 -0.07 15.61
C GLY A 5 -8.92 0.39 16.98
N GLU A 6 -9.51 1.45 17.50
CA GLU A 6 -9.31 1.91 18.88
C GLU A 6 -10.65 1.97 19.59
N ASN A 7 -10.66 1.62 20.88
CA ASN A 7 -11.71 2.02 21.81
C ASN A 7 -11.06 2.54 23.10
N ALA A 8 -11.50 3.72 23.54
CA ALA A 8 -12.16 3.91 24.84
C ALA A 8 -12.93 5.27 24.93
N ASP A 9 -14.26 5.20 24.73
CA ASP A 9 -15.41 5.85 25.43
C ASP A 9 -15.52 7.40 25.67
N PRO A 10 -16.71 7.96 26.01
CA PRO A 10 -17.37 9.01 25.23
C PRO A 10 -17.67 10.29 26.05
N LEU A 11 -18.29 11.28 25.41
CA LEU A 11 -18.72 12.60 25.95
C LEU A 11 -17.65 13.71 26.02
N ALA A 12 -17.62 14.54 24.98
CA ALA A 12 -17.59 16.00 25.08
C ALA A 12 -17.99 16.56 23.70
N ALA A 13 -19.24 16.97 23.50
CA ALA A 13 -19.71 18.35 23.63
C ALA A 13 -19.74 19.09 22.27
N GLN A 14 -20.97 19.47 21.92
CA GLN A 14 -21.40 20.29 20.79
C GLN A 14 -20.59 21.58 20.65
N VAL A 15 -20.26 22.01 19.42
CA VAL A 15 -20.44 23.40 18.94
C VAL A 15 -20.56 23.41 17.40
N GLN A 16 -21.63 24.04 16.89
CA GLN A 16 -21.80 24.47 15.50
C GLN A 16 -21.03 25.76 15.23
N GLY A 17 -20.48 25.92 14.02
CA GLY A 17 -20.04 27.20 13.49
C GLY A 17 -19.84 27.15 11.99
N LYS A 18 -20.72 27.83 11.24
CA LYS A 18 -20.52 28.23 9.85
C LYS A 18 -19.43 29.30 9.79
N ASP A 19 -18.63 29.33 8.73
CA ASP A 19 -18.61 30.50 7.83
C ASP A 19 -17.86 30.23 6.53
N GLU A 20 -18.36 30.94 5.52
CA GLU A 20 -18.00 30.93 4.11
C GLU A 20 -16.73 31.75 3.87
N GLU A 21 -15.75 31.20 3.14
CA GLU A 21 -14.91 31.99 2.25
C GLU A 21 -14.37 31.09 1.13
N GLN A 22 -15.03 31.16 -0.03
CA GLN A 22 -14.60 30.52 -1.27
C GLN A 22 -13.39 31.27 -1.83
N GLY A 23 -12.19 30.91 -1.38
CA GLY A 23 -10.96 31.15 -2.12
C GLY A 23 -10.83 30.16 -3.28
N ALA A 24 -10.43 30.65 -4.46
CA ALA A 24 -10.18 29.79 -5.62
C ALA A 24 -9.24 28.64 -5.25
N VAL A 25 -9.78 27.42 -5.21
CA VAL A 25 -9.04 26.20 -4.93
C VAL A 25 -7.95 26.09 -5.99
N LYS A 26 -6.71 26.33 -5.56
CA LYS A 26 -5.51 26.03 -6.34
C LYS A 26 -5.64 24.55 -6.68
N LYS A 27 -5.82 24.21 -7.95
CA LYS A 27 -5.96 22.82 -8.40
C LYS A 27 -4.60 22.15 -8.23
N GLU A 28 -4.33 21.71 -7.01
CA GLU A 28 -3.18 20.86 -6.70
C GLU A 28 -3.28 19.61 -7.57
N PRO A 29 -2.14 19.05 -8.03
CA PRO A 29 -2.18 17.85 -8.86
C PRO A 29 -2.88 16.74 -8.08
N MET A 30 -4.02 16.28 -8.60
CA MET A 30 -4.73 15.15 -8.02
C MET A 30 -3.86 13.90 -8.21
N LEU A 31 -3.10 13.52 -7.19
CA LEU A 31 -2.35 12.28 -7.21
C LEU A 31 -3.35 11.12 -7.14
N LYS A 32 -3.46 10.36 -8.23
CA LYS A 32 -4.26 9.13 -8.29
C LYS A 32 -3.41 8.01 -7.71
N ALA A 33 -3.84 7.44 -6.58
CA ALA A 33 -3.19 6.29 -5.94
C ALA A 33 -4.01 5.02 -6.18
N GLY A 34 -3.33 3.94 -6.58
CA GLY A 34 -3.91 2.60 -6.71
C GLY A 34 -3.16 1.59 -5.83
N ALA A 35 -3.89 0.75 -5.11
CA ALA A 35 -3.33 -0.36 -4.34
C ALA A 35 -3.82 -1.70 -4.92
N VAL A 36 -2.91 -2.66 -5.11
CA VAL A 36 -3.25 -4.04 -5.49
C VAL A 36 -3.08 -4.93 -4.26
N ALA A 37 -4.17 -5.46 -3.72
CA ALA A 37 -4.15 -6.33 -2.54
C ALA A 37 -4.59 -7.75 -2.91
N HIS A 38 -3.89 -8.76 -2.39
CA HIS A 38 -4.33 -10.16 -2.36
C HIS A 38 -4.52 -10.54 -0.88
N GLY A 39 -5.75 -10.45 -0.38
CA GLY A 39 -6.04 -10.65 1.05
C GLY A 39 -6.00 -12.12 1.43
N THR A 40 -4.83 -12.66 1.78
CA THR A 40 -4.78 -13.98 2.45
C THR A 40 -5.31 -13.86 3.87
N MET A 41 -6.40 -14.57 4.17
CA MET A 41 -7.01 -14.73 5.51
C MET A 41 -7.78 -13.50 6.04
N VAL A 42 -8.80 -13.05 5.32
CA VAL A 42 -9.80 -12.11 5.88
C VAL A 42 -10.95 -12.91 6.48
N THR A 43 -11.30 -12.67 7.75
CA THR A 43 -12.44 -13.32 8.41
C THR A 43 -13.64 -12.40 8.51
N LYS A 44 -14.79 -12.97 8.89
CA LYS A 44 -16.01 -12.21 9.17
C LYS A 44 -15.82 -11.21 10.32
N GLU A 45 -15.12 -11.62 11.36
CA GLU A 45 -14.85 -10.82 12.55
C GLU A 45 -14.00 -9.59 12.21
N ASP A 46 -13.03 -9.72 11.28
CA ASP A 46 -12.21 -8.61 10.80
C ASP A 46 -13.08 -7.52 10.14
N LEU A 47 -14.16 -7.91 9.45
CA LEU A 47 -15.10 -6.99 8.81
C LEU A 47 -16.10 -6.38 9.78
N GLU A 48 -16.56 -7.14 10.78
CA GLU A 48 -17.48 -6.65 11.81
C GLU A 48 -16.80 -5.64 12.77
N GLY A 49 -15.47 -5.74 12.93
CA GLY A 49 -14.66 -4.83 13.73
C GLY A 49 -14.39 -3.45 13.11
N VAL A 50 -14.77 -3.24 11.84
CA VAL A 50 -14.50 -1.99 11.11
C VAL A 50 -15.34 -0.83 11.65
N ARG A 51 -14.68 0.24 12.13
CA ARG A 51 -15.32 1.45 12.68
C ARG A 51 -14.86 2.76 12.00
N ALA A 52 -13.91 2.68 11.06
CA ALA A 52 -13.46 3.79 10.22
C ALA A 52 -13.83 3.51 8.74
N PRO A 53 -13.84 4.53 7.85
CA PRO A 53 -14.11 4.32 6.43
C PRO A 53 -13.02 3.43 5.79
N VAL A 54 -13.30 2.13 5.69
CA VAL A 54 -12.44 1.16 5.02
C VAL A 54 -13.09 0.75 3.71
N TYR A 55 -12.34 0.87 2.62
CA TYR A 55 -12.74 0.34 1.32
C TYR A 55 -12.17 -1.06 1.14
N ILE A 56 -13.05 -2.05 1.04
CA ILE A 56 -12.69 -3.45 0.81
C ILE A 56 -12.90 -3.75 -0.67
N ALA A 57 -11.82 -4.01 -1.39
CA ALA A 57 -11.87 -4.57 -2.74
C ALA A 57 -11.85 -6.10 -2.62
N ALA A 58 -13.01 -6.74 -2.78
CA ALA A 58 -13.10 -8.18 -2.87
C ALA A 58 -13.25 -8.60 -4.33
N VAL A 59 -12.52 -9.64 -4.71
CA VAL A 59 -12.62 -10.27 -6.03
C VAL A 59 -13.87 -11.15 -6.05
N LYS A 60 -14.64 -11.11 -7.14
CA LYS A 60 -15.80 -11.97 -7.31
C LYS A 60 -15.35 -13.44 -7.34
N ASP A 61 -16.00 -14.28 -6.53
CA ASP A 61 -15.70 -15.72 -6.39
C ASP A 61 -14.32 -16.03 -5.76
N ASP A 62 -13.76 -15.12 -4.96
CA ASP A 62 -12.56 -15.39 -4.18
C ASP A 62 -12.87 -16.43 -3.07
N PRO A 63 -12.18 -17.59 -3.05
CA PRO A 63 -12.40 -18.61 -2.02
C PRO A 63 -12.07 -18.14 -0.60
N LEU A 64 -11.29 -17.07 -0.45
CA LEU A 64 -10.97 -16.42 0.83
C LEU A 64 -12.04 -15.39 1.25
N PHE A 65 -12.93 -15.00 0.33
CA PHE A 65 -14.09 -14.13 0.59
C PHE A 65 -15.37 -14.82 0.13
N SER A 66 -15.74 -15.90 0.80
CA SER A 66 -16.97 -16.62 0.47
C SER A 66 -18.20 -15.69 0.59
N GLU A 67 -19.14 -15.86 -0.34
CA GLU A 67 -20.37 -15.06 -0.39
C GLU A 67 -21.16 -15.18 0.93
N ASP A 68 -21.14 -16.37 1.52
CA ASP A 68 -21.94 -16.74 2.69
C ASP A 68 -21.27 -16.40 4.03
N GLU A 69 -19.95 -16.53 4.16
CA GLU A 69 -19.27 -16.30 5.45
C GLU A 69 -18.68 -14.90 5.57
N VAL A 70 -18.22 -14.29 4.48
CA VAL A 70 -17.46 -13.03 4.53
C VAL A 70 -18.21 -11.88 3.85
N LEU A 71 -18.61 -12.02 2.59
CA LEU A 71 -19.15 -10.89 1.80
C LEU A 71 -20.53 -10.44 2.28
N THR A 72 -21.51 -11.35 2.32
CA THR A 72 -22.88 -11.01 2.70
C THR A 72 -22.96 -10.56 4.17
N PRO A 73 -22.33 -11.26 5.15
CA PRO A 73 -22.32 -10.81 6.54
C PRO A 73 -21.59 -9.48 6.73
N GLY A 74 -20.42 -9.30 6.09
CA GLY A 74 -19.66 -8.04 6.15
C GLY A 74 -20.43 -6.85 5.59
N ARG A 75 -21.09 -7.02 4.43
CA ARG A 75 -21.95 -5.97 3.83
C ARG A 75 -23.10 -5.59 4.78
N ARG A 76 -23.77 -6.57 5.37
CA ARG A 76 -24.86 -6.33 6.34
C ARG A 76 -24.37 -5.66 7.62
N ALA A 77 -23.20 -6.04 8.14
CA ALA A 77 -22.61 -5.41 9.31
C ALA A 77 -22.31 -3.92 9.04
N MET A 78 -21.73 -3.63 7.88
CA MET A 78 -21.43 -2.26 7.43
C MET A 78 -22.69 -1.42 7.21
N GLU A 79 -23.74 -1.98 6.60
CA GLU A 79 -25.03 -1.31 6.42
C GLU A 79 -25.75 -1.05 7.76
N LYS A 80 -25.72 -2.02 8.68
CA LYS A 80 -26.38 -1.93 9.99
C LYS A 80 -25.69 -0.94 10.93
N ASN A 81 -24.37 -0.80 10.83
CA ASN A 81 -23.59 0.09 11.69
C ASN A 81 -23.80 1.57 11.39
N LYS A 82 -24.64 1.94 10.40
CA LYS A 82 -24.87 3.34 9.97
C LYS A 82 -23.52 4.05 9.94
N VAL A 83 -22.64 3.64 9.03
CA VAL A 83 -21.39 4.36 8.78
C VAL A 83 -21.80 5.74 8.27
N ASP A 84 -22.05 6.64 9.21
CA ASP A 84 -22.27 8.04 8.97
C ASP A 84 -20.97 8.52 8.35
N VAL A 85 -21.07 9.01 7.12
CA VAL A 85 -20.01 9.79 6.49
C VAL A 85 -19.91 11.05 7.33
N HIS A 86 -19.16 10.97 8.43
CA HIS A 86 -18.70 12.14 9.13
C HIS A 86 -17.92 12.93 8.07
N PHE A 87 -18.41 14.13 7.74
CA PHE A 87 -17.55 15.18 7.22
C PHE A 87 -16.50 15.43 8.30
N SER A 88 -15.49 14.57 8.30
CA SER A 88 -14.21 14.81 8.92
C SER A 88 -13.62 16.00 8.15
N ASN A 89 -12.96 16.91 8.86
CA ASN A 89 -12.11 17.92 8.25
C ASN A 89 -10.91 17.31 7.48
N SER A 90 -10.84 15.97 7.35
CA SER A 90 -9.93 15.26 6.47
C SER A 90 -10.30 15.43 5.00
N GLU A 91 -9.28 15.54 4.17
CA GLU A 91 -9.32 15.74 2.73
C GLU A 91 -10.39 14.93 1.98
N SER A 92 -11.02 15.53 0.97
CA SER A 92 -12.03 14.86 0.15
C SER A 92 -11.40 13.84 -0.80
N PHE A 93 -11.45 12.55 -0.45
CA PHE A 93 -10.98 11.48 -1.33
C PHE A 93 -12.08 11.01 -2.30
N LYS A 94 -11.66 10.66 -3.52
CA LYS A 94 -12.48 9.91 -4.49
C LYS A 94 -11.89 8.52 -4.66
N VAL A 95 -12.63 7.51 -4.25
CA VAL A 95 -12.24 6.11 -4.40
C VAL A 95 -13.00 5.46 -5.54
N THR A 96 -12.28 4.77 -6.42
CA THR A 96 -12.86 4.01 -7.54
C THR A 96 -12.50 2.54 -7.39
N LEU A 97 -13.50 1.68 -7.23
CA LEU A 97 -13.32 0.23 -7.15
C LEU A 97 -13.49 -0.38 -8.55
N VAL A 98 -12.52 -1.18 -8.96
CA VAL A 98 -12.48 -1.77 -10.30
C VAL A 98 -12.27 -3.27 -10.15
N ASP A 99 -13.23 -4.06 -10.63
CA ASP A 99 -13.01 -5.49 -10.83
C ASP A 99 -11.99 -5.66 -11.97
N THR A 100 -10.83 -6.19 -11.61
CA THR A 100 -9.72 -6.40 -12.55
C THR A 100 -9.57 -7.86 -12.96
N GLY A 101 -10.51 -8.74 -12.59
CA GLY A 101 -10.52 -10.16 -12.92
C GLY A 101 -9.88 -11.04 -11.83
N LEU A 102 -10.43 -12.23 -11.64
CA LEU A 102 -9.99 -13.18 -10.62
C LEU A 102 -8.57 -13.69 -10.88
N TYR A 103 -8.32 -14.18 -12.10
CA TYR A 103 -7.05 -14.79 -12.48
C TYR A 103 -6.02 -13.79 -13.04
N THR A 104 -6.36 -12.51 -13.09
CA THR A 104 -5.49 -11.48 -13.65
C THR A 104 -4.31 -11.17 -12.71
N ASN A 105 -3.09 -11.21 -13.24
CA ASN A 105 -1.87 -10.85 -12.52
C ASN A 105 -1.62 -9.33 -12.53
N THR A 106 -0.62 -8.88 -11.77
CA THR A 106 -0.38 -7.46 -11.45
C THR A 106 -0.24 -6.55 -12.68
N ALA A 107 0.37 -7.01 -13.77
CA ALA A 107 0.50 -6.21 -15.00
C ALA A 107 -0.86 -6.02 -15.70
N GLY A 108 -1.67 -7.09 -15.79
CA GLY A 108 -3.01 -7.03 -16.36
C GLY A 108 -3.95 -6.12 -15.56
N ARG A 109 -3.86 -6.19 -14.22
CA ARG A 109 -4.63 -5.29 -13.33
C ARG A 109 -4.24 -3.83 -13.56
N LEU A 110 -2.94 -3.54 -13.62
CA LEU A 110 -2.43 -2.20 -13.92
C LEU A 110 -2.93 -1.71 -15.28
N LYS A 111 -2.83 -2.53 -16.33
CA LYS A 111 -3.33 -2.20 -17.67
C LYS A 111 -4.82 -1.84 -17.67
N LYS A 112 -5.66 -2.60 -16.96
CA LYS A 112 -7.11 -2.37 -16.88
C LYS A 112 -7.48 -1.04 -16.23
N ILE A 113 -6.64 -0.52 -15.33
CA ILE A 113 -6.90 0.76 -14.66
C ILE A 113 -6.45 2.00 -15.45
N ARG A 114 -5.72 1.85 -16.57
CA ARG A 114 -5.21 2.99 -17.38
C ARG A 114 -6.28 4.05 -17.68
N LYS A 115 -7.48 3.59 -18.03
CA LYS A 115 -8.62 4.46 -18.39
C LYS A 115 -9.08 5.41 -17.28
N TYR A 116 -8.67 5.19 -16.03
CA TYR A 116 -9.00 6.06 -14.90
C TYR A 116 -7.90 7.09 -14.60
N LEU A 117 -6.74 6.95 -15.23
CA LEU A 117 -5.55 7.77 -14.93
C LEU A 117 -5.49 9.05 -15.76
N ASP A 118 -6.33 9.19 -16.80
CA ASP A 118 -6.40 10.37 -17.67
C ASP A 118 -5.06 10.77 -18.31
N GLY A 119 -4.13 9.81 -18.45
CA GLY A 119 -2.79 10.05 -18.99
C GLY A 119 -1.84 10.80 -18.05
N GLU A 120 -2.22 10.95 -16.77
CA GLU A 120 -1.44 11.65 -15.77
C GLU A 120 -0.47 10.73 -15.03
N ARG A 121 0.57 11.32 -14.43
CA ARG A 121 1.42 10.64 -13.44
C ARG A 121 0.57 10.15 -12.28
N PHE A 122 0.87 8.96 -11.80
CA PHE A 122 0.11 8.31 -10.74
C PHE A 122 1.01 7.52 -9.81
N MET A 123 0.46 7.17 -8.65
CA MET A 123 1.12 6.31 -7.66
C MET A 123 0.51 4.92 -7.68
N LEU A 124 1.37 3.92 -7.57
CA LEU A 124 1.00 2.51 -7.50
C LEU A 124 1.68 1.91 -6.29
N THR A 125 1.01 1.03 -5.55
CA THR A 125 1.67 0.24 -4.51
C THR A 125 1.00 -1.10 -4.29
N TYR A 126 1.66 -1.94 -3.49
CA TYR A 126 1.09 -3.18 -2.97
C TYR A 126 0.19 -2.88 -1.78
N GLY A 127 -0.92 -3.60 -1.69
CA GLY A 127 -1.91 -3.38 -0.65
C GLY A 127 -1.52 -3.97 0.70
N ASP A 128 -0.43 -4.73 0.80
CA ASP A 128 0.03 -5.51 1.96
C ASP A 128 1.21 -4.87 2.71
N GLY A 129 1.79 -3.79 2.20
CA GLY A 129 2.91 -3.08 2.81
C GLY A 129 2.52 -1.80 3.53
N VAL A 130 3.12 -1.56 4.71
CA VAL A 130 3.11 -0.24 5.37
C VAL A 130 4.50 0.30 5.58
N SER A 131 4.58 1.62 5.57
CA SER A 131 5.82 2.34 5.69
C SER A 131 5.57 3.76 6.16
N ASN A 132 6.59 4.40 6.72
CA ASN A 132 6.64 5.84 6.91
C ASN A 132 7.37 6.55 5.74
N VAL A 133 7.34 5.96 4.55
CA VAL A 133 7.90 6.58 3.34
C VAL A 133 7.31 7.98 3.17
N ASN A 134 8.17 8.97 2.94
CA ASN A 134 7.72 10.32 2.64
C ASN A 134 7.30 10.37 1.16
N ILE A 135 5.99 10.43 0.92
CA ILE A 135 5.39 10.40 -0.42
C ILE A 135 5.75 11.65 -1.23
N ASP A 136 5.85 12.82 -0.59
CA ASP A 136 6.27 14.06 -1.25
C ASP A 136 7.72 13.99 -1.71
N ALA A 137 8.62 13.49 -0.84
CA ALA A 137 10.03 13.31 -1.17
C ALA A 137 10.23 12.27 -2.28
N LEU A 138 9.44 11.20 -2.28
CA LEU A 138 9.42 10.20 -3.35
C LEU A 138 8.98 10.81 -4.69
N LEU A 139 7.93 11.64 -4.69
CA LEU A 139 7.47 12.35 -5.88
C LEU A 139 8.51 13.36 -6.40
N ASP A 140 9.10 14.16 -5.52
CA ASP A 140 10.17 15.10 -5.85
C ASP A 140 11.37 14.39 -6.46
N PHE A 141 11.75 13.24 -5.89
CA PHE A 141 12.82 12.41 -6.43
C PHE A 141 12.48 11.92 -7.84
N HIS A 142 11.27 11.41 -8.05
CA HIS A 142 10.82 10.93 -9.36
C HIS A 142 10.86 12.04 -10.42
N ILE A 143 10.35 13.24 -10.09
CA ILE A 143 10.37 14.41 -10.97
C ILE A 143 11.81 14.78 -11.36
N LYS A 144 12.73 14.79 -10.38
CA LYS A 144 14.16 15.08 -10.63
C LYS A 144 14.85 14.00 -11.44
N ALA A 145 14.50 12.73 -11.24
CA ALA A 145 15.08 11.60 -11.94
C ALA A 145 14.69 11.59 -13.44
N GLY A 146 13.50 12.12 -13.77
CA GLY A 146 13.02 12.22 -15.16
C GLY A 146 12.85 10.85 -15.82
N LYS A 147 12.47 9.83 -15.04
CA LYS A 147 12.31 8.43 -15.46
C LYS A 147 10.84 8.07 -15.58
N MET A 148 10.51 7.05 -16.37
CA MET A 148 9.11 6.59 -16.50
C MET A 148 8.58 5.93 -15.23
N ALA A 149 9.44 5.26 -14.48
CA ALA A 149 9.07 4.62 -13.22
C ALA A 149 10.09 4.93 -12.12
N THR A 150 9.59 5.13 -10.92
CA THR A 150 10.38 5.12 -9.69
C THR A 150 9.74 4.14 -8.73
N LEU A 151 10.53 3.26 -8.13
CA LEU A 151 10.11 2.40 -7.03
C LEU A 151 10.78 2.83 -5.73
N THR A 152 10.15 2.54 -4.61
CA THR A 152 10.78 2.67 -3.30
C THR A 152 11.57 1.39 -3.01
N SER A 153 12.86 1.57 -2.75
CA SER A 153 13.76 0.49 -2.36
C SER A 153 14.00 0.53 -0.86
N VAL A 154 13.86 -0.63 -0.22
CA VAL A 154 13.92 -0.80 1.24
C VAL A 154 14.89 -1.92 1.61
N LYS A 155 15.38 -1.91 2.85
CA LYS A 155 16.16 -3.01 3.41
C LYS A 155 15.26 -3.97 4.18
N ILE A 156 15.48 -5.27 4.01
CA ILE A 156 14.87 -6.27 4.90
C ILE A 156 15.78 -6.41 6.12
N PRO A 157 15.25 -6.36 7.36
CA PRO A 157 16.03 -6.68 8.54
C PRO A 157 16.64 -8.08 8.42
N GLY A 158 17.90 -8.24 8.82
CA GLY A 158 18.58 -9.53 8.81
C GLY A 158 17.80 -10.55 9.62
N ARG A 159 17.40 -11.66 8.99
CA ARG A 159 16.65 -12.73 9.67
C ARG A 159 17.53 -13.55 10.62
N PHE A 160 18.84 -13.56 10.38
CA PHE A 160 19.82 -14.38 11.05
C PHE A 160 21.08 -13.54 11.35
N GLY A 161 21.93 -14.02 12.25
CA GLY A 161 23.22 -13.39 12.48
C GLY A 161 24.14 -13.52 11.26
N ASN A 162 24.75 -12.40 10.87
CA ASN A 162 25.80 -12.38 9.87
C ASN A 162 27.12 -12.85 10.51
N LEU A 163 27.84 -13.74 9.83
CA LEU A 163 29.17 -14.21 10.23
C LEU A 163 30.18 -13.96 9.12
N ASP A 164 31.28 -13.31 9.47
CA ASP A 164 32.47 -13.25 8.64
C ASP A 164 33.52 -14.24 9.17
N THR A 165 33.75 -15.32 8.42
CA THR A 165 34.77 -16.33 8.74
C THR A 165 35.99 -16.20 7.84
N ASP A 166 37.17 -16.33 8.43
CA ASP A 166 38.41 -16.45 7.66
C ASP A 166 38.56 -17.86 7.05
N ALA A 167 39.59 -18.06 6.22
CA ALA A 167 39.87 -19.34 5.58
C ALA A 167 40.16 -20.51 6.55
N ASN A 168 40.45 -20.20 7.82
CA ASN A 168 40.68 -21.19 8.88
C ASN A 168 39.41 -21.46 9.71
N GLY A 169 38.29 -20.82 9.39
CA GLY A 169 37.03 -20.94 10.11
C GLY A 169 36.95 -20.10 11.39
N THR A 170 37.87 -19.14 11.58
CA THR A 170 37.81 -18.21 12.72
C THR A 170 36.81 -17.10 12.41
N VAL A 171 35.85 -16.89 13.30
CA VAL A 171 34.86 -15.81 13.20
C VAL A 171 35.52 -14.50 13.57
N SER A 172 35.63 -13.59 12.60
CA SER A 172 36.20 -12.25 12.78
C SER A 172 35.14 -11.22 13.14
N HIS A 173 33.89 -11.46 12.74
CA HIS A 173 32.75 -10.61 13.02
C HIS A 173 31.47 -11.46 13.14
N PHE A 174 30.66 -11.19 14.16
CA PHE A 174 29.34 -11.78 14.39
C PHE A 174 28.38 -10.66 14.76
N GLU A 175 27.35 -10.46 13.95
CA GLU A 175 26.29 -9.49 14.20
C GLU A 175 24.94 -10.21 14.16
N GLU A 176 24.29 -10.38 15.31
CA GLU A 176 22.98 -11.03 15.40
C GLU A 176 21.89 -10.06 14.96
N LYS A 177 21.17 -10.40 13.88
CA LYS A 177 20.06 -9.61 13.32
C LYS A 177 20.48 -8.17 12.95
N PRO A 178 21.43 -8.01 12.02
CA PRO A 178 21.83 -6.69 11.52
C PRO A 178 20.63 -5.96 10.92
N ASP A 179 20.69 -4.62 10.88
CA ASP A 179 19.65 -3.75 10.26
C ASP A 179 19.41 -4.04 8.76
N GLY A 180 20.20 -4.93 8.17
CA GLY A 180 19.92 -5.65 6.94
C GLY A 180 21.11 -6.52 6.54
N ASP A 181 20.91 -7.43 5.59
CA ASP A 181 21.98 -8.19 4.93
C ASP A 181 22.71 -7.38 3.83
N GLY A 182 22.44 -6.07 3.77
CA GLY A 182 22.93 -5.16 2.72
C GLY A 182 22.11 -5.23 1.42
N LEU A 183 21.12 -6.13 1.31
CA LEU A 183 20.28 -6.24 0.13
C LEU A 183 19.14 -5.22 0.16
N TRP A 184 19.02 -4.51 -0.95
CA TRP A 184 17.94 -3.58 -1.23
C TRP A 184 16.91 -4.28 -2.10
N ILE A 185 15.67 -4.29 -1.65
CA ILE A 185 14.55 -4.91 -2.36
C ILE A 185 13.55 -3.87 -2.85
N ASN A 186 12.60 -4.31 -3.68
CA ASN A 186 11.43 -3.52 -4.07
C ASN A 186 10.42 -3.50 -2.92
N GLY A 187 10.20 -2.32 -2.33
CA GLY A 187 9.21 -2.11 -1.26
C GLY A 187 7.84 -1.65 -1.76
N GLY A 188 7.63 -1.60 -3.08
CA GLY A 188 6.42 -0.99 -3.67
C GLY A 188 6.56 0.52 -3.78
N PHE A 189 5.51 1.25 -3.40
CA PHE A 189 5.43 2.72 -3.40
C PHE A 189 6.08 3.32 -4.64
N PHE A 190 5.42 3.12 -5.76
CA PHE A 190 5.85 3.56 -7.07
C PHE A 190 5.29 4.93 -7.41
N VAL A 191 6.07 5.70 -8.18
CA VAL A 191 5.60 6.85 -8.95
C VAL A 191 5.83 6.55 -10.42
N LEU A 192 4.77 6.58 -11.22
CA LEU A 192 4.75 6.11 -12.59
C LEU A 192 4.19 7.16 -13.54
N GLU A 193 4.79 7.27 -14.72
CA GLU A 193 4.27 8.03 -15.86
C GLU A 193 3.32 7.17 -16.70
N ASP A 194 2.35 7.75 -17.42
CA ASP A 194 1.46 7.00 -18.33
C ASP A 194 2.23 6.22 -19.41
N LYS A 195 3.45 6.65 -19.77
CA LYS A 195 4.30 5.94 -20.73
C LYS A 195 4.68 4.52 -20.31
N ILE A 196 4.54 4.15 -19.03
CA ILE A 196 4.76 2.76 -18.61
C ILE A 196 3.80 1.78 -19.32
N PHE A 197 2.65 2.25 -19.80
CA PHE A 197 1.68 1.39 -20.48
C PHE A 197 2.15 0.93 -21.86
N ASP A 198 3.17 1.57 -22.42
CA ASP A 198 3.84 1.11 -23.65
C ASP A 198 4.57 -0.23 -23.42
N TYR A 199 4.90 -0.56 -22.17
CA TYR A 199 5.46 -1.86 -21.75
C TYR A 199 4.39 -2.90 -21.41
N LEU A 200 3.11 -2.53 -21.53
CA LEU A 200 1.96 -3.38 -21.20
C LEU A 200 1.12 -3.67 -22.45
N GLU A 201 1.72 -3.66 -23.64
CA GLU A 201 1.05 -4.00 -24.90
C GLU A 201 0.73 -5.50 -25.01
N GLY A 202 -0.32 -5.88 -25.74
CA GLY A 202 -0.73 -7.27 -25.89
C GLY A 202 -1.55 -7.84 -24.72
N ASP A 203 -1.57 -9.17 -24.55
CA ASP A 203 -2.28 -9.83 -23.46
C ASP A 203 -1.40 -9.82 -22.19
N MET A 204 -1.95 -9.30 -21.10
CA MET A 204 -1.27 -9.13 -19.81
C MET A 204 -1.98 -9.88 -18.68
N GLU A 205 -2.98 -10.71 -18.98
CA GLU A 205 -3.77 -11.42 -17.97
C GLU A 205 -2.89 -12.26 -17.04
N ASP A 206 -1.91 -13.00 -17.57
CA ASP A 206 -1.03 -13.87 -16.78
C ASP A 206 0.33 -13.23 -16.44
N VAL A 207 0.54 -11.94 -16.73
CA VAL A 207 1.84 -11.28 -16.57
C VAL A 207 1.95 -10.54 -15.24
N GLN A 208 3.05 -10.76 -14.53
CA GLN A 208 3.39 -10.02 -13.31
C GLN A 208 4.15 -8.74 -13.68
N TRP A 209 3.73 -7.61 -13.10
CA TRP A 209 4.35 -6.28 -13.24
C TRP A 209 5.85 -6.33 -12.96
N GLU A 210 6.24 -7.05 -11.92
CA GLU A 210 7.61 -7.19 -11.40
C GLU A 210 8.52 -8.00 -12.34
N LYS A 211 7.93 -8.81 -13.22
CA LYS A 211 8.68 -9.66 -14.14
C LYS A 211 9.06 -8.88 -15.39
N GLU A 212 8.37 -9.13 -16.49
CA GLU A 212 8.76 -8.64 -17.79
C GLU A 212 8.67 -7.10 -17.88
N PRO A 213 7.57 -6.43 -17.50
CA PRO A 213 7.43 -4.98 -17.66
C PRO A 213 8.50 -4.20 -16.88
N LEU A 214 8.59 -4.42 -15.57
CA LEU A 214 9.55 -3.68 -14.73
C LEU A 214 11.01 -4.00 -15.11
N SER A 215 11.30 -5.25 -15.50
CA SER A 215 12.64 -5.61 -15.99
C SER A 215 12.99 -4.93 -17.32
N GLN A 216 12.03 -4.79 -18.25
CA GLN A 216 12.27 -4.07 -19.51
C GLN A 216 12.48 -2.57 -19.27
N ILE A 217 11.65 -1.93 -18.45
CA ILE A 217 11.80 -0.52 -18.05
C ILE A 217 13.19 -0.29 -17.41
N ALA A 218 13.66 -1.22 -16.58
CA ALA A 218 14.98 -1.16 -16.00
C ALA A 218 16.11 -1.29 -17.05
N ARG A 219 15.99 -2.24 -18.00
CA ARG A 219 16.97 -2.41 -19.09
C ARG A 219 17.07 -1.16 -19.98
N ASP A 220 15.97 -0.47 -20.18
CA ASP A 220 15.91 0.76 -20.97
C ASP A 220 16.39 2.00 -20.19
N GLY A 221 16.83 1.82 -18.94
CA GLY A 221 17.31 2.90 -18.08
C GLY A 221 16.20 3.87 -17.65
N GLN A 222 14.95 3.41 -17.67
CA GLN A 222 13.74 4.17 -17.34
C GLN A 222 13.18 3.85 -15.94
N LEU A 223 13.90 3.06 -15.13
CA LEU A 223 13.57 2.79 -13.74
C LEU A 223 14.56 3.49 -12.79
N ALA A 224 14.05 4.26 -11.84
CA ALA A 224 14.82 4.78 -10.71
C ALA A 224 14.42 4.09 -9.40
N ALA A 225 15.35 4.05 -8.45
CA ALA A 225 15.11 3.52 -7.11
C ALA A 225 15.29 4.63 -6.07
N TYR A 226 14.20 5.01 -5.41
CA TYR A 226 14.21 5.90 -4.25
C TYR A 226 14.55 5.08 -3.01
N ARG A 227 15.65 5.39 -2.32
CA ARG A 227 16.09 4.63 -1.14
C ARG A 227 15.37 5.11 0.11
N HIS A 228 14.64 4.22 0.75
CA HIS A 228 14.00 4.43 2.05
C HIS A 228 14.71 3.58 3.11
N GLU A 229 15.28 4.26 4.11
CA GLU A 229 16.09 3.64 5.17
C GLU A 229 15.33 3.45 6.48
N ASP A 230 14.10 3.96 6.56
CA ASP A 230 13.28 3.87 7.77
C ASP A 230 12.23 2.76 7.64
N PHE A 231 11.22 2.77 8.50
CA PHE A 231 10.26 1.69 8.65
C PHE A 231 9.55 1.32 7.35
N TRP A 232 9.63 0.04 7.02
CA TRP A 232 8.80 -0.63 6.02
C TRP A 232 8.57 -2.06 6.48
N LYS A 233 7.33 -2.56 6.33
CA LYS A 233 6.99 -3.95 6.64
C LYS A 233 5.80 -4.40 5.79
N CYS A 234 5.92 -5.58 5.18
CA CYS A 234 4.82 -6.30 4.54
C CYS A 234 4.05 -7.17 5.55
N MET A 235 2.83 -7.54 5.19
CA MET A 235 1.96 -8.43 5.96
C MET A 235 1.66 -9.71 5.16
N ASP A 236 2.66 -10.58 5.02
CA ASP A 236 2.56 -11.81 4.22
C ASP A 236 2.14 -13.04 5.05
N ALA A 237 2.49 -13.05 6.34
CA ALA A 237 2.19 -14.15 7.25
C ALA A 237 1.46 -13.69 8.50
N LEU A 238 0.81 -14.62 9.21
CA LEU A 238 0.12 -14.35 10.48
C LEU A 238 1.05 -13.66 11.51
N ARG A 239 2.33 -14.03 11.52
CA ARG A 239 3.34 -13.38 12.37
C ARG A 239 3.46 -11.89 12.09
N ASP A 240 3.46 -11.49 10.81
CA ASP A 240 3.56 -10.07 10.44
C ASP A 240 2.35 -9.29 10.89
N ARG A 241 1.15 -9.89 10.79
CA ARG A 241 -0.08 -9.29 11.32
C ARG A 241 0.03 -9.06 12.82
N ILE A 242 0.46 -10.06 13.59
CA ILE A 242 0.61 -9.96 15.05
C ILE A 242 1.61 -8.84 15.41
N GLU A 243 2.76 -8.78 14.74
CA GLU A 243 3.77 -7.74 14.97
C GLU A 243 3.22 -6.34 14.64
N LEU A 244 2.47 -6.19 13.54
CA LEU A 244 1.83 -4.92 13.17
C LEU A 244 0.71 -4.53 14.15
N GLU A 245 -0.13 -5.48 14.59
CA GLU A 245 -1.16 -5.25 15.61
C GLU A 245 -0.54 -4.81 16.94
N GLU A 246 0.57 -5.41 17.35
CA GLU A 246 1.29 -5.01 18.58
C GLU A 246 1.82 -3.58 18.48
N MET A 247 2.45 -3.22 17.35
CA MET A 247 2.89 -1.84 17.10
C MET A 247 1.71 -0.85 17.13
N TRP A 248 0.58 -1.22 16.55
CA TRP A 248 -0.63 -0.41 16.57
C TRP A 248 -1.16 -0.21 17.99
N ASN A 249 -1.42 -1.30 18.71
CA ASN A 249 -2.04 -1.29 20.04
C ASN A 249 -1.15 -0.63 21.10
N SER A 250 0.17 -0.63 20.92
CA SER A 250 1.13 0.04 21.80
C SER A 250 1.32 1.53 21.50
N GLY A 251 0.67 2.05 20.45
CA GLY A 251 0.87 3.43 19.98
C GLY A 251 2.23 3.68 19.33
N GLN A 252 2.90 2.61 18.88
CA GLN A 252 4.24 2.64 18.27
C GLN A 252 4.22 2.36 16.76
N ALA A 253 3.03 2.38 16.14
CA ALA A 253 2.87 2.20 14.69
C ALA A 253 3.56 3.33 13.93
N LYS A 254 4.80 3.07 13.49
CA LYS A 254 5.64 4.06 12.79
C LYS A 254 5.02 4.58 11.49
N TRP A 255 4.14 3.80 10.85
CA TRP A 255 3.42 4.22 9.64
C TRP A 255 2.24 5.16 9.93
N LYS A 256 1.81 5.29 11.19
CA LYS A 256 0.77 6.26 11.59
C LYS A 256 1.40 7.67 11.61
N THR A 257 1.42 8.32 10.45
CA THR A 257 1.95 9.68 10.27
C THR A 257 0.88 10.76 10.34
N TRP A 258 -0.36 10.37 10.66
CA TRP A 258 -1.51 11.24 10.84
C TRP A 258 -1.90 11.35 12.32
N GLU A 259 -2.70 12.37 12.65
CA GLU A 259 -3.28 12.57 13.99
C GLU A 259 -4.42 11.57 14.28
#